data_AF-A0A1L6R8I4-F1
#
_entry.id   AF-A0A1L6R8I4-F1
#
_cell.length_a   1.000
_cell.length_b   1.000
_cell.length_c   1.000
_cell.angle_alpha   90.00
_cell.angle_beta   90.00
_cell.angle_gamma   90.00
#
_symmetry.space_group_name_H-M   'P 1'
#
loop_
_entity.id
_entity.type
_entity.pdbx_description
1 polymer ?
#
loop_
_entity_poly.entity_id
_entity_poly.type
_entity_poly.pdbx_seq_one_letter_code
_entity_poly.pdbx_strand_id
1 'polypeptide(L)'
;MKYLKVILPMLAIIFAIGLTFASVNSEPKPDEQTTDFIYLGNDNWQSIPEQECQGTEENCRVQIGAGGPVYDVYDEMDLGTVKLSPADQEPTVINLD
;
A
#
# COMPACT_ATOMS: atom_id res chain seq x y z
N MET A 1 -34.39 -21.00 -40.06
CA MET A 1 -34.66 -20.57 -38.66
C MET A 1 -34.54 -21.70 -37.62
N LYS A 2 -33.87 -22.83 -37.91
CA LYS A 2 -33.70 -23.93 -36.93
C LYS A 2 -32.51 -23.71 -36.01
N TYR A 3 -31.42 -23.15 -36.55
CA TYR A 3 -30.19 -22.83 -35.82
C TYR A 3 -30.30 -21.54 -34.98
N LEU A 4 -31.07 -20.55 -35.44
CA LEU A 4 -31.31 -19.31 -34.67
C LEU A 4 -31.95 -19.60 -33.31
N LYS A 5 -32.84 -20.61 -33.24
CA LYS A 5 -33.49 -21.06 -31.99
C LYS A 5 -32.52 -21.72 -30.99
N VAL A 6 -31.33 -22.14 -31.43
CA VAL A 6 -30.29 -22.76 -30.59
C VAL A 6 -29.18 -21.78 -30.26
N ILE A 7 -28.83 -20.90 -31.21
CA ILE A 7 -27.76 -19.90 -31.05
C ILE A 7 -28.19 -18.80 -30.06
N LEU A 8 -29.46 -18.39 -30.10
CA LEU A 8 -29.99 -17.35 -29.21
C LEU A 8 -29.89 -17.70 -27.71
N PRO A 9 -30.35 -18.88 -27.23
CA PRO A 9 -30.21 -19.24 -25.82
C PRO A 9 -28.74 -19.46 -25.42
N MET A 10 -27.89 -19.93 -26.34
CA MET A 10 -26.46 -20.11 -26.05
C MET A 10 -25.74 -18.77 -25.85
N LEU A 11 -26.03 -17.76 -26.69
CA LEU A 11 -25.52 -16.40 -26.52
C LEU A 11 -26.01 -15.77 -25.21
N ALA A 12 -27.29 -15.94 -24.86
CA ALA A 12 -27.83 -15.41 -23.61
C ALA A 12 -27.10 -15.97 -22.37
N ILE A 13 -26.75 -17.26 -22.39
CA ILE A 13 -25.97 -17.89 -21.32
C ILE A 13 -24.55 -17.30 -21.24
N ILE A 14 -23.88 -17.12 -22.38
CA ILE A 14 -22.54 -16.52 -22.42
C ILE A 14 -22.55 -15.07 -21.90
N PHE A 15 -23.55 -14.28 -22.29
CA PHE A 15 -23.71 -12.91 -21.79
C PHE A 15 -24.02 -12.86 -20.30
N ALA A 16 -24.87 -13.76 -19.78
CA ALA A 16 -25.16 -13.84 -18.35
C ALA A 16 -23.91 -14.17 -17.53
N ILE A 17 -23.08 -15.11 -17.98
CA ILE A 17 -21.81 -15.47 -17.32
C ILE A 17 -20.76 -14.33 -17.46
N GLY A 18 -20.72 -13.65 -18.60
CA GLY A 18 -19.82 -12.50 -18.78
C GLY A 18 -20.15 -11.32 -17.85
N LEU A 19 -21.45 -11.08 -17.60
CA LEU A 19 -21.91 -10.01 -16.72
C LEU A 19 -21.67 -10.30 -15.23
N THR A 20 -21.56 -11.57 -14.81
CA THR A 20 -21.24 -11.89 -13.40
C THR A 20 -19.84 -11.47 -12.98
N PHE A 21 -18.91 -11.29 -13.92
CA PHE A 21 -17.55 -10.78 -13.65
C PHE A 21 -17.42 -9.27 -13.89
N ALA A 22 -18.40 -8.63 -14.53
CA ALA A 22 -18.38 -7.19 -14.81
C ALA A 22 -18.70 -6.33 -13.58
N SER A 23 -19.17 -6.95 -12.48
CA SER A 23 -19.41 -6.28 -11.20
C SER A 23 -18.29 -6.51 -10.19
N VAL A 24 -17.05 -6.73 -10.64
CA VAL A 24 -15.92 -6.43 -9.76
C VAL A 24 -15.97 -4.94 -9.49
N ASN A 25 -16.47 -4.60 -8.31
CA ASN A 25 -16.32 -3.29 -7.72
C ASN A 25 -14.84 -2.97 -7.90
N SER A 26 -14.53 -2.05 -8.81
CA SER A 26 -13.24 -1.40 -8.78
C SER A 26 -13.31 -0.53 -7.53
N GLU A 27 -13.20 -1.17 -6.36
CA GLU A 27 -12.64 -0.51 -5.21
C GLU A 27 -11.45 0.27 -5.76
N PRO A 28 -11.35 1.59 -5.48
CA PRO A 28 -10.16 2.33 -5.84
C PRO A 28 -9.02 1.41 -5.43
N LYS A 29 -8.17 1.01 -6.39
CA LYS A 29 -6.91 0.37 -6.02
C LYS A 29 -6.39 1.27 -4.91
N PRO A 30 -6.21 0.78 -3.67
CA PRO A 30 -5.62 1.62 -2.65
C PRO A 30 -4.39 2.18 -3.34
N ASP A 31 -4.34 3.51 -3.49
CA ASP A 31 -3.19 4.19 -4.08
C ASP A 31 -1.98 3.45 -3.53
N GLU A 32 -1.16 2.87 -4.42
CA GLU A 32 0.04 2.13 -4.02
C GLU A 32 0.62 2.90 -2.85
N GLN A 33 0.61 2.33 -1.62
CA GLN A 33 0.90 3.10 -0.42
C GLN A 33 2.31 3.65 -0.63
N THR A 34 2.36 4.94 -0.99
CA THR A 34 3.59 5.63 -1.43
C THR A 34 4.07 6.55 -0.32
N THR A 35 3.48 6.40 0.85
CA THR A 35 3.74 7.18 2.05
C THR A 35 3.88 6.24 3.21
N ASP A 36 5.00 6.38 3.91
CA ASP A 36 5.21 5.80 5.21
C ASP A 36 4.82 6.81 6.30
N PHE A 37 4.88 6.37 7.55
CA PHE A 37 4.53 7.18 8.70
C PHE A 37 5.63 7.17 9.76
N ILE A 38 5.71 8.26 10.53
CA ILE A 38 6.46 8.34 11.78
C ILE A 38 5.50 8.65 12.93
N TYR A 39 5.77 8.09 14.10
CA TYR A 39 4.99 8.35 15.30
C TYR A 39 5.63 9.44 16.16
N LEU A 40 4.92 10.56 16.32
CA LEU A 40 5.37 11.71 17.10
C LEU A 40 4.92 11.65 18.58
N GLY A 41 4.16 10.62 18.96
CA GLY A 41 3.58 10.44 20.30
C GLY A 41 2.16 11.00 20.43
N ASN A 42 1.41 10.50 21.42
CA ASN A 42 0.02 10.89 21.71
C ASN A 42 -0.93 10.75 20.51
N ASP A 43 -0.90 9.60 19.82
CA ASP A 43 -1.69 9.33 18.60
C ASP A 43 -1.43 10.31 17.44
N ASN A 44 -0.33 11.07 17.51
CA ASN A 44 0.09 11.97 16.44
C ASN A 44 1.01 11.25 15.47
N TRP A 45 0.57 11.16 14.22
CA TRP A 45 1.28 10.53 13.12
C TRP A 45 1.59 11.54 12.05
N GLN A 46 2.76 11.41 11.44
CA GLN A 46 3.17 12.24 10.32
C GLN A 46 3.52 11.37 9.13
N SER A 47 2.88 11.64 7.98
CA SER A 47 3.23 11.00 6.72
C SER A 47 4.58 11.51 6.22
N ILE A 48 5.38 10.60 5.68
CA ILE A 48 6.65 10.86 5.02
C ILE A 48 6.64 10.15 3.66
N PRO A 49 7.54 10.52 2.72
CA PRO A 49 7.71 9.74 1.50
C PRO A 49 8.03 8.27 1.81
N GLU A 50 7.61 7.35 0.95
CA GLU A 50 8.00 5.93 1.04
C GLU A 50 9.51 5.78 1.26
N GLN A 51 9.88 5.03 2.29
CA GLN A 51 11.24 4.64 2.59
C GLN A 51 11.46 3.21 2.12
N GLU A 52 12.47 3.02 1.27
CA GLU A 52 12.90 1.72 0.76
C GLU A 52 13.67 0.93 1.84
N CYS A 53 12.99 0.66 2.95
CA CYS A 53 13.47 -0.13 4.07
C CYS A 53 13.34 -1.61 3.72
N GLN A 54 14.36 -2.17 3.08
CA GLN A 54 14.38 -3.60 2.72
C GLN A 54 15.30 -4.37 3.67
N GLY A 55 14.74 -4.94 4.74
CA GLY A 55 15.48 -5.81 5.65
C GLY A 55 14.60 -6.57 6.63
N THR A 56 15.25 -7.27 7.57
CA THR A 56 14.58 -8.17 8.53
C THR A 56 15.17 -8.12 9.94
N GLU A 57 16.11 -7.22 10.21
CA GLU A 57 16.94 -7.29 11.44
C GLU A 57 16.62 -6.15 12.42
N GLU A 58 16.71 -4.90 11.98
CA GLU A 58 16.53 -3.71 12.84
C GLU A 58 15.35 -2.87 12.38
N ASN A 59 14.85 -1.98 13.25
CA ASN A 59 13.82 -1.01 12.84
C ASN A 59 14.42 -0.04 11.83
N CYS A 60 13.69 0.17 10.73
CA CYS A 60 14.03 1.21 9.79
C CYS A 60 13.80 2.58 10.43
N ARG A 61 14.76 3.47 10.23
CA ARG A 61 14.78 4.79 10.88
C ARG A 61 15.03 5.90 9.87
N VAL A 62 14.39 7.03 10.11
CA VAL A 62 14.64 8.28 9.39
C VAL A 62 15.03 9.39 10.35
N GLN A 63 15.79 10.37 9.86
CA GLN A 63 16.15 11.56 10.59
C GLN A 63 15.52 12.79 9.93
N ILE A 64 14.84 13.63 10.71
CA ILE A 64 14.22 14.86 10.19
C ILE A 64 15.26 15.99 10.17
N GLY A 65 15.81 16.26 9.01
CA GLY A 65 16.90 17.21 8.81
C GLY A 65 18.24 16.75 9.39
N ALA A 66 19.34 17.31 8.91
CA ALA A 66 20.67 16.93 9.38
C ALA A 66 20.87 17.30 10.86
N GLY A 67 21.13 16.31 11.71
CA GLY A 67 21.28 16.51 13.16
C GLY A 67 19.96 16.61 13.95
N GLY A 68 18.82 16.42 13.28
CA GLY A 68 17.51 16.41 13.93
C GLY A 68 17.15 15.08 14.61
N PRO A 69 15.91 14.97 15.10
CA PRO A 69 15.40 13.75 15.74
C PRO A 69 15.30 12.57 14.77
N VAL A 70 15.47 11.36 15.32
CA VAL A 70 15.36 10.09 14.60
C VAL A 70 14.08 9.38 15.00
N TYR A 71 13.36 8.84 14.03
CA TYR A 71 12.09 8.14 14.22
C TYR A 71 12.10 6.80 13.51
N ASP A 72 11.37 5.83 14.08
CA ASP A 72 11.05 4.58 13.41
C ASP A 72 10.02 4.83 12.30
N VAL A 73 10.11 4.05 11.23
CA VAL A 73 9.25 4.14 10.04
C VAL A 73 8.19 3.04 10.08
N TYR A 74 6.96 3.37 9.71
CA TYR A 74 5.81 2.46 9.71
C TYR A 74 5.09 2.48 8.36
N ASP A 75 4.64 1.31 7.89
CA ASP A 75 3.86 1.18 6.65
C ASP A 75 2.43 1.77 6.79
N GLU A 76 1.89 1.77 8.01
CA GLU A 76 0.57 2.31 8.36
C GLU A 76 0.65 3.14 9.66
N MET A 77 -0.42 3.88 10.00
CA MET A 77 -0.55 4.56 11.29
C MET A 77 -0.85 3.58 12.44
N ASP A 78 -0.04 2.53 12.54
CA ASP A 78 -0.12 1.47 13.55
C ASP A 78 1.30 1.15 14.05
N LEU A 79 1.45 1.06 15.38
CA LEU A 79 2.73 0.69 15.99
C LEU A 79 3.14 -0.76 15.66
N GLY A 80 2.21 -1.60 15.23
CA GLY A 80 2.45 -2.98 14.79
C GLY A 80 3.05 -3.11 13.39
N THR A 81 3.07 -2.03 12.60
CA THR A 81 3.51 -2.04 11.19
C THR A 81 4.89 -1.39 11.00
N VAL A 82 5.78 -1.53 11.98
CA VAL A 82 7.15 -1.00 11.88
C VAL A 82 7.90 -1.69 10.74
N LYS A 83 8.57 -0.90 9.91
CA LYS A 83 9.41 -1.42 8.81
C LYS A 83 10.76 -1.85 9.34
N LEU A 84 11.34 -2.85 8.68
CA LEU A 84 12.65 -3.37 9.05
C LEU A 84 13.71 -3.00 8.01
N SER A 85 14.92 -2.79 8.47
CA SER A 85 16.12 -2.57 7.67
C SER A 85 17.15 -3.68 7.92
N PRO A 86 18.17 -3.79 7.06
CA PRO A 86 19.39 -4.56 7.37
C PRO A 86 20.04 -4.01 8.64
N ALA A 87 20.86 -4.83 9.30
CA ALA A 87 21.63 -4.40 10.44
C ALA A 87 22.60 -3.27 10.10
N ASP A 88 22.84 -2.41 11.11
CA ASP A 88 23.77 -1.29 11.05
C ASP A 88 23.42 -0.25 9.96
N GLN A 89 22.17 -0.22 9.49
CA GLN A 89 21.72 0.82 8.56
C GLN A 89 21.59 2.17 9.28
N GLU A 90 22.35 3.15 8.81
CA GLU A 90 22.24 4.55 9.24
C GLU A 90 20.86 5.12 8.88
N PRO A 91 20.26 5.97 9.73
CA PRO A 91 18.97 6.59 9.43
C PRO A 91 19.00 7.43 8.15
N THR A 92 17.97 7.30 7.31
CA THR A 92 17.83 8.12 6.11
C THR A 92 17.46 9.55 6.51
N VAL A 93 18.27 10.54 6.12
CA VAL A 93 17.94 11.96 6.38
C VAL A 93 16.90 12.44 5.37
N ILE A 94 15.75 12.87 5.88
CA ILE A 94 14.66 13.43 5.09
C ILE A 94 14.37 14.87 5.50
N ASN A 95 13.94 15.70 4.55
CA ASN A 95 13.43 17.03 4.81
C ASN A 95 11.93 17.02 4.55
N LEU A 96 11.17 17.53 5.51
CA LEU A 96 9.72 17.68 5.41
C LEU A 96 9.46 19.12 4.99
N ASP A 97 8.83 19.29 3.83
CA ASP A 97 8.47 20.61 3.27
C ASP A 97 7.32 21.29 4.04
#